data_AF-A0A7C4RFH4-F1
#
_entry.id   AF-A0A7C4RFH4-F1
#
_cell.length_a   1.000
_cell.length_b   1.000
_cell.length_c   1.000
_cell.angle_alpha   90.00
_cell.angle_beta   90.00
_cell.angle_gamma   90.00
#
_symmetry.space_group_name_H-M   'P 1'
#
loop_
_entity.id
_entity.type
_entity.pdbx_description
1 polymer ?
#
loop_
_entity_poly.entity_id
_entity_poly.type
_entity_poly.pdbx_seq_one_letter_code
_entity_poly.pdbx_strand_id
1 'polypeptide(L)'
;MAIFVVFQLLPGERRREVREKVGWLFVASSILNIAWMLLWQFEYLLFSVVIMFLLLTTLILIYIRLDIGKSRVQPSERIAFHLPFSVYLGWITIASIANVATALVSINWDGLGISPETWAIVIVIVALLIAILVEVTRKDVAYGLVVIWALLGIAFKQSSSQSVVVVTEVGAVILAITLVAIIILSRYKH
;
A
#
# COMPACT_ATOMS: atom_id res chain seq x y z
N MET A 1 -9.47 -1.27 -9.74
CA MET A 1 -9.84 0.08 -10.23
C MET A 1 -11.00 0.08 -11.22
N ALA A 2 -11.05 -0.81 -12.22
CA ALA A 2 -12.17 -0.86 -13.18
C ALA A 2 -13.56 -0.99 -12.52
N ILE A 3 -13.67 -1.78 -11.44
CA ILE A 3 -14.93 -1.94 -10.68
C ILE A 3 -15.39 -0.60 -10.05
N PHE A 4 -14.47 0.19 -9.51
CA PHE A 4 -14.78 1.52 -8.97
C PHE A 4 -15.28 2.46 -10.06
N VAL A 5 -14.62 2.48 -11.23
CA VAL A 5 -15.04 3.32 -12.36
C VAL A 5 -16.46 2.96 -12.84
N VAL A 6 -16.76 1.66 -12.95
CA VAL A 6 -18.10 1.18 -13.33
C VAL A 6 -19.14 1.52 -12.26
N PHE A 7 -18.82 1.36 -10.98
CA PHE A 7 -19.74 1.70 -9.88
C PHE A 7 -19.93 3.20 -9.67
N GLN A 8 -18.96 4.03 -10.05
CA GLN A 8 -19.04 5.49 -9.99
C GLN A 8 -19.99 6.06 -11.07
N LEU A 9 -20.23 5.29 -12.14
CA LEU A 9 -21.18 5.64 -13.21
C LEU A 9 -22.64 5.29 -12.86
N LEU A 10 -22.89 4.54 -11.77
CA LEU A 10 -24.24 4.19 -11.33
C LEU A 10 -24.91 5.35 -10.54
N PRO A 11 -26.21 5.64 -10.77
CA PRO A 11 -26.89 6.78 -10.15
C PRO A 11 -27.06 6.63 -8.63
N GLY A 12 -26.85 7.70 -7.87
CA GLY A 12 -27.11 7.76 -6.41
C GLY A 12 -26.54 9.02 -5.75
N GLU A 13 -27.28 9.66 -4.83
CA GLU A 13 -26.90 10.96 -4.23
C GLU A 13 -25.60 10.88 -3.41
N ARG A 14 -25.43 9.82 -2.61
CA ARG A 14 -24.18 9.57 -1.86
C ARG A 14 -22.97 9.34 -2.76
N ARG A 15 -23.19 8.71 -3.93
CA ARG A 15 -22.17 8.52 -4.97
C ARG A 15 -21.76 9.85 -5.61
N ARG A 16 -22.68 10.82 -5.69
CA ARG A 16 -22.43 12.16 -6.23
C ARG A 16 -21.53 12.98 -5.30
N GLU A 17 -21.77 12.95 -3.98
CA GLU A 17 -20.90 13.61 -2.99
C GLU A 17 -19.50 12.97 -2.92
N VAL A 18 -19.40 11.64 -2.95
CA VAL A 18 -18.12 10.93 -3.03
C VAL A 18 -17.40 11.26 -4.34
N ARG A 19 -18.13 11.33 -5.47
CA ARG A 19 -17.57 11.69 -6.78
C ARG A 19 -17.05 13.12 -6.82
N GLU A 20 -17.73 14.09 -6.21
CA GLU A 20 -17.27 15.48 -6.17
C GLU A 20 -16.03 15.66 -5.27
N LYS A 21 -15.96 14.96 -4.13
CA LYS A 21 -14.83 15.09 -3.19
C LYS A 21 -13.61 14.23 -3.56
N VAL A 22 -13.82 13.07 -4.17
CA VAL A 22 -12.76 12.09 -4.48
C VAL A 22 -12.39 12.11 -5.96
N GLY A 23 -13.27 12.57 -6.85
CA GLY A 23 -13.04 12.57 -8.30
C GLY A 23 -11.77 13.31 -8.69
N TRP A 24 -11.52 14.51 -8.15
CA TRP A 24 -10.32 15.28 -8.47
C TRP A 24 -9.04 14.62 -7.94
N LEU A 25 -9.08 14.08 -6.71
CA LEU A 25 -7.95 13.35 -6.13
C LEU A 25 -7.68 12.05 -6.91
N PHE A 26 -8.72 11.36 -7.38
CA PHE A 26 -8.58 10.17 -8.21
C PHE A 26 -7.91 10.51 -9.55
N VAL A 27 -8.36 11.56 -10.23
CA VAL A 27 -7.72 12.05 -11.47
C VAL A 27 -6.25 12.41 -11.22
N ALA A 28 -5.97 13.15 -10.14
CA ALA A 28 -4.59 13.45 -9.75
C ALA A 28 -3.77 12.17 -9.52
N SER A 29 -4.32 11.16 -8.83
CA SER A 29 -3.65 9.88 -8.62
C SER A 29 -3.40 9.12 -9.94
N SER A 30 -4.30 9.20 -10.91
CA SER A 30 -4.12 8.58 -12.22
C SER A 30 -3.02 9.27 -13.03
N ILE A 31 -2.98 10.61 -13.03
CA ILE A 31 -1.92 11.39 -13.69
C ILE A 31 -0.56 11.09 -13.05
N LEU A 32 -0.48 11.10 -11.71
CA LEU A 32 0.75 10.78 -10.98
C LEU A 32 1.20 9.33 -11.23
N ASN A 33 0.27 8.38 -11.36
CA ASN A 33 0.61 6.99 -11.70
C ASN A 33 1.20 6.88 -13.11
N ILE A 34 0.60 7.53 -14.10
CA ILE A 34 1.13 7.58 -15.47
C ILE A 34 2.53 8.23 -15.49
N ALA A 35 2.68 9.36 -14.80
CA ALA A 35 3.96 10.06 -14.69
C ALA A 35 5.02 9.18 -14.02
N TRP A 36 4.67 8.44 -12.96
CA TRP A 36 5.57 7.50 -12.31
C TRP A 36 6.04 6.41 -13.26
N MET A 37 5.12 5.75 -14.00
CA MET A 37 5.51 4.72 -14.97
C MET A 37 6.45 5.27 -16.04
N LEU A 38 6.17 6.46 -16.57
CA LEU A 38 7.03 7.09 -17.57
C LEU A 38 8.44 7.37 -17.01
N LEU A 39 8.53 7.98 -15.82
CA LEU A 39 9.82 8.25 -15.17
C LEU A 39 10.60 6.97 -14.89
N TRP A 40 9.92 5.91 -14.48
CA TRP A 40 10.54 4.60 -14.29
C TRP A 40 11.05 4.00 -15.61
N GLN A 41 10.26 4.10 -16.68
CA GLN A 41 10.63 3.61 -18.00
C GLN A 41 11.81 4.37 -18.62
N PHE A 42 11.92 5.67 -18.35
CA PHE A 42 13.06 6.50 -18.77
C PHE A 42 14.23 6.49 -17.77
N GLU A 43 14.22 5.60 -16.76
CA GLU A 43 15.26 5.46 -15.73
C GLU A 43 15.55 6.74 -14.91
N TYR A 44 14.62 7.71 -14.89
CA TYR A 44 14.69 8.89 -14.01
C TYR A 44 14.28 8.54 -12.57
N LEU A 45 15.03 7.62 -11.95
CA LEU A 45 14.65 6.96 -10.69
C LEU A 45 14.47 7.93 -9.52
N LEU A 46 15.36 8.91 -9.35
CA LEU A 46 15.26 9.96 -8.31
C LEU A 46 13.96 10.77 -8.41
N PHE A 47 13.62 11.23 -9.62
CA PHE A 47 12.37 11.94 -9.87
C PHE A 47 11.16 11.03 -9.69
N SER A 48 11.30 9.75 -10.06
CA SER A 48 10.25 8.76 -9.87
C SER A 48 9.90 8.56 -8.39
N VAL A 49 10.88 8.67 -7.49
CA VAL A 49 10.65 8.60 -6.03
C VAL A 49 9.78 9.76 -5.57
N VAL A 50 10.07 10.98 -6.03
CA VAL A 50 9.26 12.17 -5.68
C VAL A 50 7.81 12.00 -6.15
N ILE A 51 7.61 11.59 -7.40
CA ILE A 51 6.26 11.34 -7.94
C ILE A 51 5.55 10.20 -7.19
N MET A 52 6.29 9.15 -6.81
CA MET A 52 5.74 8.03 -6.04
C MET A 52 5.25 8.48 -4.66
N PHE A 53 6.00 9.33 -3.95
CA PHE A 53 5.55 9.88 -2.69
C PHE A 53 4.32 10.79 -2.85
N LEU A 54 4.28 11.62 -3.89
CA LEU A 54 3.09 12.42 -4.22
C LEU A 54 1.87 11.55 -4.51
N LEU A 55 2.07 10.45 -5.25
CA LEU A 55 1.03 9.46 -5.54
C LEU A 55 0.53 8.81 -4.24
N LEU A 56 1.46 8.35 -3.39
CA LEU A 56 1.15 7.75 -2.09
C LEU A 56 0.38 8.72 -1.19
N THR A 57 0.81 9.99 -1.08
CA THR A 57 0.11 11.01 -0.31
C THR A 57 -1.31 11.23 -0.84
N THR A 58 -1.47 11.33 -2.16
CA THR A 58 -2.79 11.49 -2.79
C THR A 58 -3.72 10.32 -2.45
N LEU A 59 -3.18 9.10 -2.50
CA LEU A 59 -3.88 7.87 -2.11
C LEU A 59 -4.27 7.85 -0.63
N ILE A 60 -3.37 8.25 0.26
CA ILE A 60 -3.64 8.36 1.70
C ILE A 60 -4.75 9.39 1.94
N LEU A 61 -4.72 10.54 1.26
CA LEU A 61 -5.77 11.55 1.35
C LEU A 61 -7.13 11.01 0.90
N ILE A 62 -7.18 10.26 -0.21
CA ILE A 62 -8.39 9.57 -0.65
C ILE A 62 -8.86 8.57 0.41
N TYR A 63 -7.95 7.78 0.94
CA TYR A 63 -8.23 6.75 1.95
C TYR A 63 -8.82 7.34 3.24
N ILE A 64 -8.25 8.45 3.72
CA ILE A 64 -8.74 9.17 4.89
C ILE A 64 -10.09 9.84 4.60
N ARG A 65 -10.26 10.43 3.41
CA ARG A 65 -11.48 11.17 3.03
C ARG A 65 -12.67 10.27 2.73
N LEU A 66 -12.43 9.04 2.28
CA LEU A 66 -13.41 7.96 2.17
C LEU A 66 -13.73 7.29 3.52
N ASP A 67 -13.00 7.64 4.57
CA ASP A 67 -13.09 7.08 5.91
C ASP A 67 -13.14 5.54 5.93
N ILE A 68 -12.25 4.96 5.12
CA ILE A 68 -12.12 3.52 4.97
C ILE A 68 -11.81 2.91 6.33
N GLY A 69 -12.58 1.89 6.73
CA GLY A 69 -12.40 1.16 7.99
C GLY A 69 -13.12 1.73 9.22
N LYS A 70 -13.64 2.96 9.17
CA LYS A 70 -14.36 3.59 10.30
C LYS A 70 -15.85 3.81 10.04
N SER A 71 -16.25 3.98 8.78
CA SER A 71 -17.65 4.16 8.40
C SER A 71 -18.41 2.82 8.27
N ARG A 72 -19.61 2.73 8.87
CA ARG A 72 -20.57 1.62 8.62
C ARG A 72 -21.24 1.85 7.26
N VAL A 73 -20.53 1.52 6.18
CA VAL A 73 -21.09 1.49 4.81
C VAL A 73 -21.69 0.13 4.49
N GLN A 74 -22.62 0.10 3.53
CA GLN A 74 -23.21 -1.15 3.06
C GLN A 74 -22.11 -2.11 2.53
N PRO A 75 -22.25 -3.43 2.67
CA PRO A 75 -21.24 -4.40 2.20
C PRO A 75 -20.90 -4.23 0.71
N SER A 76 -21.89 -3.88 -0.12
CA SER A 76 -21.73 -3.59 -1.55
C SER A 76 -20.86 -2.35 -1.82
N GLU A 77 -21.05 -1.27 -1.06
CA GLU A 77 -20.22 -0.06 -1.14
C GLU A 77 -18.80 -0.31 -0.62
N ARG A 78 -18.65 -1.14 0.42
CA ARG A 78 -17.33 -1.52 0.96
C ARG A 78 -16.50 -2.28 -0.09
N ILE A 79 -17.12 -3.18 -0.83
CA ILE A 79 -16.44 -3.96 -1.88
C ILE A 79 -16.16 -3.09 -3.11
N ALA A 80 -17.07 -2.18 -3.48
CA ALA A 80 -16.91 -1.35 -4.68
C ALA A 80 -15.96 -0.16 -4.49
N PHE A 81 -15.94 0.44 -3.29
CA PHE A 81 -15.21 1.68 -3.02
C PHE A 81 -14.02 1.48 -2.08
N HIS A 82 -14.14 0.68 -1.02
CA HIS A 82 -13.05 0.60 -0.04
C HIS A 82 -11.98 -0.38 -0.52
N LEU A 83 -12.39 -1.58 -0.93
CA LEU A 83 -11.47 -2.65 -1.30
C LEU A 83 -10.48 -2.28 -2.42
N PRO A 84 -10.87 -1.63 -3.54
CA PRO A 84 -9.93 -1.28 -4.60
C PRO A 84 -8.89 -0.25 -4.16
N PHE A 85 -9.28 0.72 -3.34
CA PHE A 85 -8.35 1.74 -2.83
C PHE A 85 -7.45 1.18 -1.72
N SER A 86 -7.94 0.28 -0.87
CA SER A 86 -7.13 -0.43 0.12
C SER A 86 -6.05 -1.27 -0.55
N VAL A 87 -6.41 -2.04 -1.57
CA VAL A 87 -5.45 -2.85 -2.34
C VAL A 87 -4.46 -1.96 -3.07
N TYR A 88 -4.93 -0.87 -3.68
CA TYR A 88 -4.05 0.05 -4.41
C TYR A 88 -3.09 0.80 -3.48
N LEU A 89 -3.56 1.24 -2.31
CA LEU A 89 -2.71 1.85 -1.29
C LEU A 89 -1.65 0.85 -0.80
N GLY A 90 -2.04 -0.40 -0.50
CA GLY A 90 -1.11 -1.45 -0.11
C GLY A 90 -0.02 -1.66 -1.16
N TRP A 91 -0.42 -1.80 -2.42
CA TRP A 91 0.50 -1.95 -3.54
C TRP A 91 1.46 -0.77 -3.68
N ILE A 92 0.95 0.46 -3.64
CA ILE A 92 1.77 1.67 -3.78
C ILE A 92 2.71 1.86 -2.59
N THR A 93 2.34 1.44 -1.38
CA THR A 93 3.27 1.41 -0.24
C THR A 93 4.47 0.52 -0.53
N ILE A 94 4.24 -0.73 -0.96
CA ILE A 94 5.33 -1.66 -1.32
C ILE A 94 6.15 -1.13 -2.49
N ALA A 95 5.49 -0.61 -3.52
CA ALA A 95 6.15 -0.04 -4.68
C ALA A 95 7.01 1.18 -4.31
N SER A 96 6.59 2.00 -3.35
CA SER A 96 7.37 3.14 -2.87
C SER A 96 8.67 2.71 -2.20
N ILE A 97 8.60 1.65 -1.41
CA ILE A 97 9.76 1.04 -0.75
C ILE A 97 10.74 0.49 -1.79
N ALA A 98 10.25 -0.29 -2.76
CA ALA A 98 11.07 -0.81 -3.85
C ALA A 98 11.68 0.32 -4.70
N ASN A 99 10.90 1.37 -4.98
CA ASN A 99 11.35 2.52 -5.77
C ASN A 99 12.50 3.27 -5.09
N VAL A 100 12.37 3.55 -3.79
CA VAL A 100 13.46 4.16 -2.99
C VAL A 100 14.70 3.27 -3.00
N ALA A 101 14.54 1.96 -2.80
CA ALA A 101 15.67 1.03 -2.84
C ALA A 101 16.39 1.05 -4.20
N THR A 102 15.65 1.01 -5.31
CA THR A 102 16.22 1.08 -6.65
C THR A 102 16.90 2.42 -6.94
N ALA A 103 16.32 3.54 -6.50
CA ALA A 103 16.91 4.87 -6.66
C ALA A 103 18.21 5.04 -5.85
N LEU A 104 18.31 4.44 -4.66
CA LEU A 104 19.55 4.44 -3.86
C LEU A 104 20.64 3.59 -4.52
N VAL A 105 20.28 2.45 -5.10
CA VAL A 105 21.22 1.61 -5.86
C VAL A 105 21.71 2.32 -7.12
N SER A 106 20.84 3.05 -7.84
CA SER A 106 21.23 3.72 -9.08
C SER A 106 22.22 4.87 -8.91
N ILE A 107 22.22 5.52 -7.75
CA ILE A 107 23.21 6.55 -7.41
C ILE A 107 24.49 5.97 -6.80
N ASN A 108 24.67 4.64 -6.83
CA ASN A 108 25.77 3.91 -6.17
C ASN A 108 25.92 4.32 -4.70
N TRP A 109 24.80 4.44 -3.99
CA TRP A 109 24.85 4.81 -2.59
C TRP A 109 25.57 3.73 -1.79
N ASP A 110 26.56 4.15 -1.02
CA ASP A 110 27.45 3.27 -0.26
C ASP A 110 26.77 2.63 0.97
N GLY A 111 25.43 2.72 1.06
CA GLY A 111 24.64 2.15 2.14
C GLY A 111 24.96 2.70 3.52
N LEU A 112 25.63 3.85 3.62
CA LEU A 112 26.24 4.35 4.88
C LEU A 112 27.26 3.36 5.48
N GLY A 113 27.89 2.51 4.66
CA GLY A 113 28.78 1.44 5.10
C GLY A 113 28.06 0.19 5.61
N ILE A 114 26.74 0.11 5.45
CA ILE A 114 25.90 -1.03 5.86
C ILE A 114 25.76 -2.01 4.69
N SER A 115 25.77 -3.32 4.98
CA SER A 115 25.64 -4.34 3.95
C SER A 115 24.27 -4.30 3.25
N PRO A 116 24.18 -4.70 1.96
CA PRO A 116 22.90 -4.79 1.24
C PRO A 116 21.86 -5.65 1.94
N GLU A 117 22.30 -6.71 2.64
CA GLU A 117 21.41 -7.60 3.40
C GLU A 117 20.76 -6.88 4.59
N THR A 118 21.55 -6.12 5.35
CA THR A 118 21.03 -5.33 6.47
C THR A 118 20.09 -4.24 5.97
N TRP A 119 20.38 -3.61 4.82
CA TRP A 119 19.46 -2.67 4.19
C TRP A 119 18.12 -3.31 3.81
N ALA A 120 18.13 -4.52 3.23
CA ALA A 120 16.91 -5.27 2.94
C ALA A 120 16.11 -5.55 4.22
N ILE A 121 16.76 -5.93 5.32
CA ILE A 121 16.12 -6.15 6.62
C ILE A 121 15.47 -4.86 7.14
N VAL A 122 16.19 -3.73 7.13
CA VAL A 122 15.66 -2.43 7.57
C VAL A 122 14.42 -2.05 6.76
N ILE A 123 14.48 -2.22 5.44
CA ILE A 123 13.37 -1.96 4.53
C ILE A 123 12.14 -2.82 4.87
N VAL A 124 12.33 -4.11 5.11
CA VAL A 124 11.25 -5.04 5.49
C VAL A 124 10.63 -4.64 6.85
N ILE A 125 11.46 -4.25 7.82
CA ILE A 125 10.99 -3.77 9.12
C ILE A 125 10.13 -2.50 8.96
N VAL A 126 10.57 -1.55 8.14
CA VAL A 126 9.78 -0.33 7.85
C VAL A 126 8.44 -0.69 7.19
N ALA A 127 8.44 -1.61 6.21
CA ALA A 127 7.21 -2.09 5.58
C ALA A 127 6.24 -2.70 6.60
N LEU A 128 6.76 -3.55 7.49
CA LEU A 128 6.00 -4.19 8.57
C LEU A 128 5.38 -3.18 9.52
N LEU A 129 6.15 -2.20 9.99
CA LEU A 129 5.67 -1.17 10.92
C LEU A 129 4.54 -0.35 10.31
N ILE A 130 4.69 0.06 9.04
CA ILE A 130 3.63 0.79 8.31
C ILE A 130 2.38 -0.10 8.21
N ALA A 131 2.54 -1.38 7.91
CA ALA A 131 1.41 -2.28 7.75
C ALA A 131 0.66 -2.56 9.06
N ILE A 132 1.37 -2.80 10.15
CA ILE A 132 0.78 -2.95 11.49
C ILE A 132 0.04 -1.66 11.88
N LEU A 133 0.63 -0.49 11.61
CA LEU A 133 -0.03 0.79 11.91
C LEU A 133 -1.36 0.94 11.16
N VAL A 134 -1.38 0.61 9.86
CA VAL A 134 -2.60 0.66 9.05
C VAL A 134 -3.63 -0.38 9.54
N GLU A 135 -3.22 -1.61 9.84
CA GLU A 135 -4.11 -2.64 10.38
C GLU A 135 -4.73 -2.21 11.71
N VAL A 136 -3.94 -1.73 12.66
CA VAL A 136 -4.44 -1.34 14.00
C VAL A 136 -5.35 -0.12 13.93
N THR A 137 -5.00 0.89 13.11
CA THR A 137 -5.77 2.14 13.03
C THR A 137 -7.04 2.04 12.18
N ARG A 138 -7.06 1.14 11.17
CA ARG A 138 -8.12 1.10 10.15
C ARG A 138 -8.79 -0.27 9.99
N LYS A 139 -8.24 -1.33 10.60
CA LYS A 139 -8.77 -2.71 10.54
C LYS A 139 -9.00 -3.19 9.11
N ASP A 140 -8.10 -2.80 8.22
CA ASP A 140 -8.23 -3.04 6.79
C ASP A 140 -7.55 -4.35 6.38
N VAL A 141 -8.36 -5.39 6.29
CA VAL A 141 -7.93 -6.74 5.93
C VAL A 141 -7.35 -6.80 4.51
N ALA A 142 -7.89 -6.01 3.58
CA ALA A 142 -7.45 -6.04 2.18
C ALA A 142 -6.04 -5.46 2.04
N TYR A 143 -5.75 -4.38 2.78
CA TYR A 143 -4.40 -3.82 2.85
C TYR A 143 -3.41 -4.83 3.43
N GLY A 144 -3.73 -5.45 4.57
CA GLY A 144 -2.86 -6.43 5.24
C GLY A 144 -2.52 -7.63 4.34
N LEU A 145 -3.51 -8.18 3.62
CA LEU A 145 -3.30 -9.27 2.67
C LEU A 145 -2.32 -8.94 1.55
N VAL A 146 -2.37 -7.71 1.01
CA VAL A 146 -1.44 -7.26 -0.04
C VAL A 146 -0.02 -7.16 0.50
N VAL A 147 0.15 -6.67 1.73
CA VAL A 147 1.48 -6.60 2.38
C VAL A 147 2.03 -8.01 2.64
N ILE A 148 1.21 -8.92 3.17
CA ILE A 148 1.62 -10.33 3.39
C ILE A 148 2.08 -10.96 2.08
N TRP A 149 1.31 -10.78 0.99
CA TRP A 149 1.68 -11.30 -0.33
C TRP A 149 3.02 -10.73 -0.81
N ALA A 150 3.27 -9.43 -0.60
CA ALA A 150 4.54 -8.82 -0.99
C ALA A 150 5.73 -9.31 -0.15
N LEU A 151 5.56 -9.48 1.16
CA LEU A 151 6.60 -10.05 2.03
C LEU A 151 6.99 -11.46 1.58
N LEU A 152 6.01 -12.30 1.22
CA LEU A 152 6.26 -13.63 0.66
C LEU A 152 7.02 -13.53 -0.67
N GLY A 153 6.64 -12.59 -1.55
CA GLY A 153 7.37 -12.33 -2.79
C GLY A 153 8.84 -11.93 -2.57
N ILE A 154 9.12 -11.12 -1.55
CA ILE A 154 10.48 -10.75 -1.15
C ILE A 154 11.23 -12.00 -0.63
N ALA A 155 10.61 -12.81 0.21
CA ALA A 155 11.19 -14.05 0.73
C ALA A 155 11.62 -15.00 -0.41
N PHE A 156 10.75 -15.20 -1.41
CA PHE A 156 11.06 -16.02 -2.57
C PHE A 156 12.22 -15.48 -3.41
N LYS A 157 12.30 -14.15 -3.58
CA LYS A 157 13.33 -13.54 -4.41
C LYS A 157 14.68 -13.45 -3.71
N GLN A 158 14.69 -13.36 -2.38
CA GLN A 158 15.90 -13.28 -1.57
C GLN A 158 16.29 -14.62 -0.94
N SER A 159 15.94 -15.73 -1.59
CA SER A 159 16.18 -17.10 -1.11
C SER A 159 17.66 -17.45 -0.86
N SER A 160 18.59 -16.66 -1.39
CA SER A 160 20.03 -16.80 -1.13
C SER A 160 20.49 -16.19 0.20
N SER A 161 19.71 -15.28 0.81
CA SER A 161 20.05 -14.65 2.10
C SER A 161 19.09 -15.10 3.18
N GLN A 162 19.53 -16.11 3.95
CA GLN A 162 18.72 -16.74 5.00
C GLN A 162 18.17 -15.73 6.01
N SER A 163 18.95 -14.71 6.37
CA SER A 163 18.54 -13.68 7.32
C SER A 163 17.36 -12.84 6.80
N VAL A 164 17.35 -12.49 5.51
CA VAL A 164 16.24 -11.73 4.92
C VAL A 164 14.98 -12.58 4.85
N VAL A 165 15.11 -13.85 4.43
CA VAL A 165 14.00 -14.82 4.36
C VAL A 165 13.32 -14.94 5.72
N VAL A 166 14.09 -15.21 6.79
CA VAL A 166 13.55 -15.36 8.14
C VAL A 166 12.81 -14.10 8.59
N VAL A 167 13.37 -12.90 8.36
CA VAL A 167 12.71 -11.64 8.74
C VAL A 167 11.40 -11.44 7.97
N THR A 168 11.38 -11.72 6.66
CA THR A 168 10.17 -11.59 5.85
C THR A 168 9.08 -12.59 6.23
N GLU A 169 9.43 -13.84 6.53
CA GLU A 169 8.49 -14.88 6.93
C GLU A 169 7.92 -14.61 8.32
N VAL A 170 8.79 -14.31 9.30
CA VAL A 170 8.36 -13.93 10.65
C VAL A 170 7.47 -12.70 10.60
N GLY A 171 7.84 -11.70 9.79
CA GLY A 171 7.03 -10.52 9.54
C GLY A 171 5.64 -10.84 9.00
N ALA A 172 5.56 -11.71 7.98
CA ALA A 172 4.30 -12.15 7.40
C ALA A 172 3.42 -12.87 8.42
N VAL A 173 4.01 -13.70 9.28
CA VAL A 173 3.30 -14.39 10.38
C VAL A 173 2.77 -13.39 11.41
N ILE A 174 3.57 -12.40 11.81
CA ILE A 174 3.16 -11.36 12.76
C ILE A 174 1.96 -10.58 12.21
N LEU A 175 2.00 -10.18 10.94
CA LEU A 175 0.87 -9.51 10.28
C LEU A 175 -0.36 -10.41 10.23
N ALA A 176 -0.21 -11.68 9.85
CA ALA A 176 -1.34 -12.62 9.81
C ALA A 176 -2.00 -12.77 11.20
N ILE A 177 -1.21 -12.90 12.27
CA ILE A 177 -1.71 -12.98 13.65
C ILE A 177 -2.44 -11.69 14.03
N THR A 178 -1.85 -10.54 13.75
CA THR A 178 -2.42 -9.22 14.08
C THR A 178 -3.76 -9.02 13.37
N LEU A 179 -3.83 -9.37 12.09
CA LEU A 179 -5.02 -9.31 11.27
C LEU A 179 -6.13 -10.25 11.79
N VAL A 180 -5.79 -11.49 12.15
CA VAL A 180 -6.74 -12.45 12.76
C VAL A 180 -7.24 -11.94 14.11
N ALA A 181 -6.37 -11.43 14.98
CA ALA A 181 -6.74 -10.87 16.27
C ALA A 181 -7.70 -9.68 16.11
N ILE A 182 -7.43 -8.79 15.16
CA ILE A 182 -8.30 -7.66 14.85
C ILE A 182 -9.68 -8.11 14.37
N ILE A 183 -9.75 -9.14 13.51
CA ILE A 183 -11.02 -9.71 13.04
C ILE A 183 -11.81 -10.26 14.22
N ILE A 184 -11.18 -11.08 15.08
CA ILE A 184 -11.83 -11.68 16.24
C ILE A 184 -12.34 -10.61 17.21
N LEU A 185 -11.50 -9.64 17.57
CA LEU A 185 -11.86 -8.53 18.47
C LEU A 185 -12.96 -7.63 17.88
N SER A 186 -13.01 -7.49 16.55
CA SER A 186 -14.08 -6.74 15.88
C SER A 186 -15.43 -7.46 15.91
N ARG A 187 -15.43 -8.80 15.95
CA ARG A 187 -16.66 -9.61 16.07
C ARG A 187 -17.19 -9.68 17.50
N TYR A 188 -16.32 -9.60 18.51
CA TYR A 188 -16.72 -9.59 19.93
C TYR A 188 -17.31 -8.27 20.42
N LYS A 189 -17.15 -7.18 19.67
CA LYS A 189 -17.73 -5.86 20.00
C LYS A 189 -19.15 -5.66 19.43
N HIS A 190 -19.76 -6.73 18.92
CA HIS A 190 -21.15 -6.83 18.48
C HIS A 190 -21.96 -7.62 19.50
#